data_AF-A0A6A4LYH0-F1
#
_entry.id   AF-A0A6A4LYH0-F1
#
_cell.length_a   1.000
_cell.length_b   1.000
_cell.length_c   1.000
_cell.angle_alpha   90.00
_cell.angle_beta   90.00
_cell.angle_gamma   90.00
#
_symmetry.space_group_name_H-M   'P 1'
#
loop_
_entity.id
_entity.type
_entity.pdbx_description
1 polymer ?
#
loop_
_entity_poly.entity_id
_entity_poly.type
_entity_poly.pdbx_seq_one_letter_code
_entity_poly.pdbx_strand_id
1 'polypeptide(L)'
;MYHPQSGQCVQSNQHLVYLSDCQNWSRWSYDKNGGPIKLMDSTTPSCLSAAGDGLPVVFSEDCSGQQSVWALVSGSKFHIAAKDKQGSLLCLDWDSSSSGISIVTKKCLCLGNDGRDVPTCVENPQRQWFNFVPSNK
;
A
#
# COMPACT_ATOMS: atom_id res chain seq x y z
N MET A 1 5.46 -1.32 -7.90
CA MET A 1 4.60 -0.29 -7.30
C MET A 1 5.45 0.94 -7.05
N TYR A 2 4.93 2.13 -7.36
CA TYR A 2 5.67 3.39 -7.41
C TYR A 2 4.98 4.44 -6.55
N HIS A 3 5.78 5.25 -5.84
CA HIS A 3 5.29 6.34 -5.00
C HIS A 3 5.64 7.68 -5.68
N PRO A 4 4.65 8.37 -6.30
CA PRO A 4 4.91 9.55 -7.14
C PRO A 4 5.57 10.71 -6.43
N GLN A 5 5.21 10.98 -5.17
CA GLN A 5 5.73 12.15 -4.46
C GLN A 5 7.23 12.03 -4.15
N SER A 6 7.73 10.84 -3.82
CA SER A 6 9.16 10.64 -3.54
C SER A 6 9.97 10.22 -4.77
N GLY A 7 9.32 9.81 -5.85
CA GLY A 7 10.00 9.27 -7.03
C GLY A 7 10.60 7.87 -6.82
N GLN A 8 10.22 7.19 -5.74
CA GLN A 8 10.79 5.90 -5.34
C GLN A 8 9.84 4.74 -5.64
N CYS A 9 10.40 3.54 -5.70
CA CYS A 9 9.68 2.30 -5.90
C CYS A 9 9.57 1.51 -4.60
N VAL A 10 8.45 0.81 -4.46
CA VAL A 10 8.21 -0.10 -3.35
C VAL A 10 9.04 -1.36 -3.56
N GLN A 11 9.99 -1.56 -2.66
CA GLN A 11 10.82 -2.75 -2.55
C GLN A 11 10.43 -3.55 -1.31
N SER A 12 10.86 -4.80 -1.32
CA SER A 12 10.71 -5.75 -0.23
C SER A 12 12.03 -6.45 0.03
N ASN A 13 12.33 -6.66 1.31
CA ASN A 13 13.24 -7.71 1.76
C ASN A 13 12.43 -8.81 2.48
N GLN A 14 13.08 -9.77 3.13
CA GLN A 14 12.41 -10.89 3.81
C GLN A 14 11.46 -10.46 4.96
N HIS A 15 11.56 -9.22 5.46
CA HIS A 15 10.85 -8.78 6.66
C HIS A 15 10.10 -7.46 6.49
N LEU A 16 10.50 -6.61 5.55
CA LEU A 16 10.04 -5.23 5.44
C LEU A 16 9.69 -4.86 4.01
N VAL A 17 8.69 -3.99 3.91
CA VAL A 17 8.30 -3.28 2.70
C VAL A 17 8.72 -1.82 2.85
N TYR A 18 9.47 -1.31 1.89
CA TYR A 18 10.14 -0.01 2.01
C TYR A 18 10.26 0.71 0.66
N LEU A 19 10.52 2.03 0.67
CA LEU A 19 10.73 2.84 -0.53
C LEU A 19 12.21 3.03 -0.87
N SER A 20 12.61 2.78 -2.10
CA SER A 20 13.99 3.05 -2.52
C SER A 20 14.06 3.38 -3.99
N ASP A 21 15.26 3.58 -4.52
CA ASP A 21 15.40 3.82 -5.95
C ASP A 21 14.73 2.70 -6.79
N CYS A 22 14.33 3.08 -7.99
CA CYS A 22 13.68 2.18 -8.92
C CYS A 22 14.67 1.35 -9.75
N GLN A 23 15.95 1.23 -9.36
CA GLN A 23 16.91 0.38 -10.10
C GLN A 23 16.67 -1.11 -9.79
N ASN A 24 16.31 -1.43 -8.54
CA ASN A 24 16.10 -2.80 -8.05
C ASN A 24 14.69 -2.99 -7.48
N TRP A 25 13.64 -2.89 -8.31
CA TRP A 25 12.25 -3.01 -7.82
C TRP A 25 11.84 -4.45 -7.51
N SER A 26 10.99 -4.61 -6.50
CA SER A 26 10.25 -5.86 -6.28
C SER A 26 9.07 -5.95 -7.25
N ARG A 27 8.80 -7.16 -7.77
CA ARG A 27 7.63 -7.41 -8.62
C ARG A 27 6.42 -7.74 -7.76
N TRP A 28 5.35 -7.00 -8.03
CA TRP A 28 4.08 -7.12 -7.32
C TRP A 28 3.00 -7.48 -8.32
N SER A 29 2.18 -8.50 -8.03
CA SER A 29 0.97 -8.78 -8.80
C SER A 29 -0.26 -8.27 -8.07
N TYR A 30 -1.18 -7.69 -8.83
CA TYR A 30 -2.47 -7.22 -8.35
C TYR A 30 -3.51 -7.45 -9.45
N ASP A 31 -4.14 -8.62 -9.39
CA ASP A 31 -4.91 -9.16 -10.51
C ASP A 31 -6.27 -8.48 -10.69
N LYS A 32 -6.86 -7.97 -9.59
CA LYS A 32 -8.18 -7.32 -9.60
C LYS A 32 -8.31 -6.31 -8.49
N ASN A 33 -9.18 -5.31 -8.70
CA ASN A 33 -9.54 -4.38 -7.64
C ASN A 33 -10.28 -5.09 -6.49
N GLY A 34 -9.83 -4.94 -5.25
CA GLY A 34 -10.34 -5.74 -4.14
C GLY A 34 -9.75 -7.16 -4.12
N GLY A 35 -8.51 -7.31 -4.56
CA GLY A 35 -7.73 -8.55 -4.51
C GLY A 35 -6.46 -8.41 -3.67
N PRO A 36 -5.72 -9.50 -3.45
CA PRO A 36 -4.44 -9.43 -2.77
C PRO A 36 -3.35 -8.82 -3.65
N ILE A 37 -2.43 -8.08 -3.03
CA ILE A 37 -1.18 -7.64 -3.65
C ILE A 37 -0.12 -8.66 -3.27
N LYS A 38 0.37 -9.44 -4.23
CA LYS A 38 1.29 -10.55 -4.00
C LYS A 38 2.71 -10.19 -4.41
N LEU A 39 3.69 -10.68 -3.65
CA LEU A 39 5.10 -10.60 -4.03
C LEU A 39 5.42 -11.72 -5.02
N MET A 40 5.82 -11.39 -6.25
CA MET A 40 5.99 -12.39 -7.32
C MET A 40 7.28 -13.20 -7.21
N ASP A 41 8.34 -12.62 -6.65
CA ASP A 41 9.69 -13.21 -6.62
C ASP A 41 9.98 -13.99 -5.33
N SER A 42 8.94 -14.31 -4.56
CA SER A 42 9.05 -15.05 -3.30
C SER A 42 8.93 -16.56 -3.53
N THR A 43 9.74 -17.35 -2.80
CA THR A 43 9.64 -18.82 -2.79
C THR A 43 8.37 -19.31 -2.08
N THR A 44 7.87 -18.53 -1.11
CA THR A 44 6.59 -18.76 -0.43
C THR A 44 5.55 -17.75 -0.93
N PRO A 45 4.32 -18.19 -1.27
CA PRO A 45 3.23 -17.29 -1.63
C PRO A 45 2.96 -16.34 -0.46
N SER A 46 3.28 -15.06 -0.65
CA SER A 46 3.09 -14.02 0.36
C SER A 46 2.43 -12.80 -0.26
N CYS A 47 1.55 -12.17 0.51
CA CYS A 47 0.84 -10.95 0.12
C CYS A 47 0.91 -9.91 1.22
N LEU A 48 0.70 -8.66 0.82
CA LEU A 48 0.63 -7.55 1.75
C LEU A 48 -0.61 -7.66 2.63
N SER A 49 -0.45 -7.35 3.93
CA SER A 49 -1.52 -7.33 4.91
C SER A 49 -1.45 -6.08 5.78
N ALA A 50 -2.61 -5.46 6.02
CA ALA A 50 -2.77 -4.28 6.85
C ALA A 50 -2.85 -4.65 8.34
N ALA A 51 -1.74 -4.46 9.06
CA ALA A 51 -1.64 -4.80 10.47
C ALA A 51 -2.42 -3.84 11.39
N GLY A 52 -2.54 -2.56 11.00
CA GLY A 52 -3.28 -1.54 11.76
C GLY A 52 -2.80 -0.11 11.49
N ASP A 53 -3.51 0.88 12.03
CA ASP A 53 -3.18 2.31 11.85
C ASP A 53 -1.83 2.66 12.50
N GLY A 54 -0.93 3.26 11.73
CA GLY A 54 0.44 3.60 12.12
C GLY A 54 1.42 2.43 12.14
N LEU A 55 0.99 1.22 11.78
CA LEU A 55 1.85 0.03 11.78
C LEU A 55 2.45 -0.26 10.39
N PRO A 56 3.66 -0.86 10.33
CA PRO A 56 4.22 -1.35 9.09
C PRO A 56 3.30 -2.34 8.38
N VAL A 57 3.32 -2.30 7.04
CA VAL A 57 2.71 -3.36 6.24
C VAL A 57 3.50 -4.65 6.44
N VAL A 58 2.80 -5.77 6.61
CA VAL A 58 3.42 -7.08 6.83
C VAL A 58 3.07 -8.05 5.71
N PHE A 59 3.83 -9.13 5.62
CA PHE A 59 3.49 -10.26 4.76
C PHE A 59 2.59 -11.24 5.49
N SER A 60 1.60 -11.77 4.77
CA SER A 60 0.72 -12.84 5.22
C SER A 60 0.73 -13.96 4.19
N GLU A 61 0.60 -15.20 4.67
CA GLU A 61 0.30 -16.37 3.83
C GLU A 61 -1.21 -16.48 3.53
N ASP A 62 -2.06 -15.92 4.41
CA ASP A 62 -3.49 -15.77 4.13
C ASP A 62 -3.73 -14.53 3.27
N CYS A 63 -3.92 -14.76 1.97
CA CYS A 63 -4.22 -13.73 0.97
C CYS A 63 -5.71 -13.57 0.68
N SER A 64 -6.58 -14.26 1.42
CA SER A 64 -8.03 -14.14 1.30
C SER A 64 -8.64 -13.39 2.48
N GLY A 65 -7.92 -13.29 3.60
CA GLY A 65 -8.30 -12.51 4.76
C GLY A 65 -8.52 -11.03 4.44
N GLN A 66 -9.45 -10.40 5.16
CA GLN A 66 -9.86 -9.00 4.95
C GLN A 66 -8.68 -8.01 4.99
N GLN A 67 -7.67 -8.28 5.82
CA GLN A 67 -6.46 -7.45 5.95
C GLN A 67 -5.53 -7.56 4.74
N SER A 68 -5.64 -8.63 3.96
CA SER A 68 -4.79 -8.91 2.79
C SER A 68 -5.46 -8.54 1.47
N VAL A 69 -6.68 -7.98 1.52
CA VAL A 69 -7.44 -7.56 0.35
C VAL A 69 -7.35 -6.04 0.22
N TRP A 70 -6.81 -5.59 -0.91
CA TRP A 70 -6.54 -4.18 -1.18
C TRP A 70 -7.42 -3.68 -2.32
N ALA A 71 -7.79 -2.40 -2.26
CA ALA A 71 -8.62 -1.72 -3.25
C ALA A 71 -8.05 -0.35 -3.61
N LEU A 72 -8.12 -0.02 -4.89
CA LEU A 72 -7.89 1.32 -5.43
C LEU A 72 -9.15 2.16 -5.17
N VAL A 73 -9.09 2.97 -4.13
CA VAL A 73 -10.16 3.88 -3.70
C VAL A 73 -9.89 5.29 -4.23
N SER A 74 -10.70 6.28 -3.84
CA SER A 74 -10.71 7.65 -4.42
C SER A 74 -11.08 7.70 -5.91
N GLY A 75 -11.33 8.91 -6.42
CA GLY A 75 -11.54 9.21 -7.83
C GLY A 75 -10.26 9.08 -8.66
N SER A 76 -9.10 9.39 -8.05
CA SER A 76 -7.79 9.30 -8.72
C SER A 76 -7.22 7.87 -8.79
N LYS A 77 -7.74 6.95 -7.97
CA LYS A 77 -7.26 5.56 -7.86
C LYS A 77 -5.82 5.40 -7.38
N PHE A 78 -5.23 6.43 -6.77
CA PHE A 78 -3.90 6.36 -6.18
C PHE A 78 -3.88 5.91 -4.72
N HIS A 79 -5.01 5.98 -4.03
CA HIS A 79 -5.12 5.43 -2.69
C HIS A 79 -5.30 3.91 -2.77
N ILE A 80 -4.31 3.18 -2.28
CA ILE A 80 -4.38 1.73 -2.13
C ILE A 80 -4.78 1.44 -0.69
N ALA A 81 -5.98 0.93 -0.48
CA ALA A 81 -6.58 0.77 0.84
C ALA A 81 -6.96 -0.67 1.16
N ALA A 82 -6.82 -1.06 2.43
CA ALA A 82 -7.29 -2.32 2.98
C ALA A 82 -8.02 -2.05 4.29
N LYS A 83 -8.78 -3.04 4.77
CA LYS A 83 -9.41 -2.96 6.08
C LYS A 83 -8.54 -3.65 7.11
N ASP A 84 -8.33 -3.02 8.27
CA ASP A 84 -7.73 -3.70 9.40
C ASP A 84 -8.67 -4.77 10.01
N LYS A 85 -8.21 -5.41 11.10
CA LYS A 85 -8.99 -6.41 11.84
C LYS A 85 -10.29 -5.83 12.43
N GLN A 86 -10.32 -4.54 12.73
CA GLN A 86 -11.46 -3.81 13.27
C GLN A 86 -12.42 -3.32 12.16
N GLY A 87 -12.05 -3.47 10.88
CA GLY A 87 -12.83 -3.02 9.74
C GLY A 87 -12.58 -1.57 9.33
N SER A 88 -11.62 -0.89 9.94
CA SER A 88 -11.23 0.48 9.61
C SER A 88 -10.53 0.50 8.26
N LEU A 89 -10.90 1.44 7.40
CA LEU A 89 -10.24 1.63 6.11
C LEU A 89 -8.90 2.35 6.31
N LEU A 90 -7.81 1.68 5.94
CA LEU A 90 -6.45 2.21 6.01
C LEU A 90 -5.84 2.25 4.61
N CYS A 91 -5.08 3.29 4.34
CA CYS A 91 -4.34 3.49 3.11
C CYS A 91 -2.86 3.17 3.33
N LEU A 92 -2.20 2.68 2.28
CA LEU A 92 -0.74 2.67 2.23
C LEU A 92 -0.21 4.09 2.38
N ASP A 93 0.88 4.19 3.12
CA ASP A 93 1.42 5.47 3.51
C ASP A 93 2.94 5.39 3.63
N TRP A 94 3.61 6.42 3.12
CA TRP A 94 5.02 6.63 3.39
C TRP A 94 5.20 7.48 4.64
N ASP A 95 5.74 6.85 5.70
CA ASP A 95 6.13 7.57 6.90
C ASP A 95 7.56 8.13 6.76
N SER A 96 7.68 9.45 6.62
CA SER A 96 8.96 10.15 6.59
C SER A 96 9.49 10.53 7.98
N SER A 97 8.73 10.29 9.05
CA SER A 97 9.03 10.77 10.41
C SER A 97 9.80 9.76 11.27
N SER A 98 9.70 8.47 10.96
CA SER A 98 10.52 7.43 11.56
C SER A 98 11.78 7.21 10.75
N SER A 99 12.91 6.96 11.41
CA SER A 99 14.23 6.65 10.84
C SER A 99 14.28 5.42 9.91
N GLY A 100 13.13 4.82 9.59
CA GLY A 100 12.99 3.65 8.74
C GLY A 100 12.20 4.01 7.50
N ILE A 101 12.76 3.65 6.37
CA ILE A 101 12.27 3.77 4.99
C ILE A 101 10.98 2.92 4.77
N SER A 102 10.24 2.56 5.82
CA SER A 102 9.16 1.56 5.77
C SER A 102 7.83 2.13 5.29
N ILE A 103 7.10 1.32 4.54
CA ILE A 103 5.71 1.59 4.19
C ILE A 103 4.81 1.13 5.34
N VAL A 104 3.91 2.01 5.77
CA VAL A 104 2.96 1.76 6.86
C VAL A 104 1.53 1.83 6.33
N THR A 105 0.58 1.38 7.13
CA THR A 105 -0.84 1.68 6.93
C THR A 105 -1.28 2.79 7.86
N LYS A 106 -1.95 3.82 7.34
CA LYS A 106 -2.59 4.87 8.16
C LYS A 106 -4.00 5.17 7.68
N LYS A 107 -4.78 5.88 8.49
CA LYS A 107 -6.06 6.44 8.02
C LYS A 107 -5.88 7.19 6.70
N CYS A 108 -6.80 6.95 5.78
CA CYS A 108 -6.76 7.55 4.46
C CYS A 108 -6.96 9.07 4.54
N LEU A 109 -6.00 9.82 4.00
CA LEU A 109 -6.07 11.27 3.90
C LEU A 109 -7.07 11.66 2.81
N CYS A 110 -7.82 12.72 3.07
CA CYS A 110 -8.81 13.24 2.12
C CYS A 110 -9.90 12.26 1.68
N LEU A 111 -10.07 11.12 2.37
CA LEU A 111 -11.13 10.15 2.08
C LEU A 111 -12.09 10.01 3.25
N GLY A 112 -13.37 9.85 2.94
CA GLY A 112 -14.37 9.38 3.89
C GLY A 112 -14.16 7.90 4.23
N ASN A 113 -14.87 7.43 5.25
CA ASN A 113 -14.87 6.00 5.63
C ASN A 113 -15.40 5.07 4.51
N ASP A 114 -16.10 5.64 3.52
CA ASP A 114 -16.58 4.95 2.32
C ASP A 114 -15.54 4.91 1.19
N GLY A 115 -14.34 5.45 1.40
CA GLY A 115 -13.24 5.49 0.44
C GLY A 115 -13.44 6.51 -0.69
N ARG A 116 -14.37 7.46 -0.54
CA ARG A 116 -14.63 8.53 -1.52
C ARG A 116 -13.92 9.82 -1.13
N ASP A 117 -13.58 10.63 -2.13
CA ASP A 117 -12.94 11.93 -1.91
C ASP A 117 -13.85 12.86 -1.11
N VAL A 118 -13.28 13.51 -0.09
CA VAL A 118 -13.98 14.57 0.63
C VAL A 118 -13.75 15.91 -0.09
N PRO A 119 -14.80 16.74 -0.31
CA PRO A 119 -14.68 17.98 -1.09
C PRO A 119 -13.72 19.01 -0.49
N THR A 120 -13.60 19.04 0.83
CA THR A 120 -12.77 19.99 1.58
C THR A 120 -11.68 19.24 2.32
N CYS A 121 -10.60 18.89 1.63
CA CYS A 121 -9.41 18.34 2.25
C CYS A 121 -8.34 19.41 2.42
N VAL A 122 -7.84 19.57 3.65
CA VAL A 122 -6.73 20.47 3.99
C VAL A 122 -5.38 19.75 4.11
N GLU A 123 -5.41 18.43 4.03
CA GLU A 123 -4.23 17.57 4.15
C GLU A 123 -3.58 17.32 2.78
N ASN A 124 -2.32 16.88 2.76
CA ASN A 124 -1.66 16.47 1.53
C ASN A 124 -1.78 14.95 1.31
N PRO A 125 -2.67 14.47 0.42
CA PRO A 125 -2.89 13.05 0.22
C PRO A 125 -1.76 12.39 -0.59
N GLN A 126 -0.86 13.16 -1.22
CA GLN A 126 0.15 12.63 -2.14
C GLN A 126 1.14 11.65 -1.47
N ARG A 127 1.30 11.73 -0.15
CA ARG A 127 2.12 10.79 0.62
C ARG A 127 1.52 9.38 0.73
N GLN A 128 0.24 9.26 0.40
CA GLN A 128 -0.51 7.99 0.36
C GLN A 128 -0.82 7.54 -1.07
N TRP A 129 -0.24 8.22 -2.07
CA TRP A 129 -0.47 7.88 -3.47
C TRP A 129 0.53 6.85 -3.93
N PHE A 130 0.02 5.74 -4.42
CA PHE A 130 0.81 4.67 -5.00
C PHE A 130 0.20 4.26 -6.34
N ASN A 131 1.07 3.89 -7.28
CA ASN A 131 0.66 3.44 -8.60
C ASN A 131 1.29 2.09 -8.94
N PHE A 132 0.52 1.25 -9.64
CA PHE A 132 1.03 0.04 -10.26
C PHE A 132 1.52 0.37 -11.66
N VAL A 133 2.84 0.35 -11.83
CA VAL A 133 3.48 0.54 -13.14
C VAL A 133 3.73 -0.83 -13.76
N PRO A 134 3.23 -1.09 -14.99
CA PRO A 134 3.55 -2.31 -15.72
C PRO A 134 5.06 -2.48 -15.90
N SER A 135 5.56 -3.69 -15.70
CA SER A 135 6.98 -4.03 -15.87
C SER A 135 7.10 -5.02 -17.03
N ASN A 136 7.97 -4.71 -18.00
CA ASN A 136 8.28 -5.60 -19.14
C ASN A 136 9.39 -6.62 -18.83
N LYS A 137 9.79 -6.73 -17.57
CA LYS A 137 10.88 -7.60 -17.08
C LYS A 137 10.40 -8.99 -16.71
#